data_AF-A0A962J535-F1
#
_entry.id   AF-A0A962J535-F1
#
_cell.length_a   1.000
_cell.length_b   1.000
_cell.length_c   1.000
_cell.angle_alpha   90.00
_cell.angle_beta   90.00
_cell.angle_gamma   90.00
#
_symmetry.space_group_name_H-M   'P 1'
#
loop_
_entity.id
_entity.type
_entity.pdbx_description
1 polymer ?
#
loop_
_entity_poly.entity_id
_entity_poly.type
_entity_poly.pdbx_seq_one_letter_code
_entity_poly.pdbx_strand_id
1 'polypeptide(L)'
;MPPEIKNKVPQENIADYAARLETVLKTVIDGIITIDSRGTIQSFNPSAERIFGYRPEEVIGRNVKILMPEPYHSEHDGYIKNYLQSGQGKVIGIGREVKALRKDGSVFPMELGINQMNIAGAVMFVGTIRDISDRKQAEDELLRSNEELERFAYIASHDLQEPLRMVANFTALLDGEYRGTMDAQAGEYMDFITDAARRMQEMVGDLLEYSRLGCEDAGFSDVNSESHTKMALANLYDVIEETEASVRIGDLPVIHVNPVRFLRLMQNLIGNAVKYRREDVRPDIRVEVEDRGREWLFSVSDNGIGMKEEYLQQIFIIFKRLHGKKDYQGTGIGLAACKKIVEGFEGKIWAESRPGEGSTFYFTVPKKETARQAA
;
A
#
# COMPACT_ATOMS: atom_id res chain seq x y z
N MET A 1 48.66 57.03 -12.33
CA MET A 1 47.19 57.07 -12.36
C MET A 1 46.69 55.70 -12.81
N PRO A 2 46.01 54.92 -11.97
CA PRO A 2 45.32 53.72 -12.42
C PRO A 2 43.93 54.08 -13.01
N PRO A 3 43.42 53.33 -13.99
CA PRO A 3 42.14 53.58 -14.62
C PRO A 3 40.98 53.12 -13.72
N GLU A 4 39.95 53.98 -13.61
CA GLU A 4 38.70 53.69 -12.91
C GLU A 4 37.94 52.54 -13.60
N ILE A 5 37.81 51.41 -12.92
CA ILE A 5 36.89 50.33 -13.30
C ILE A 5 35.48 50.79 -12.90
N LYS A 6 34.75 51.37 -13.85
CA LYS A 6 33.30 51.56 -13.72
C LYS A 6 32.60 50.21 -13.80
N ASN A 7 32.38 49.58 -12.65
CA ASN A 7 31.39 48.51 -12.50
C ASN A 7 29.99 49.09 -12.77
N LYS A 8 29.54 49.03 -14.03
CA LYS A 8 28.13 49.16 -14.38
C LYS A 8 27.44 47.86 -14.03
N VAL A 9 26.86 47.78 -12.84
CA VAL A 9 25.83 46.78 -12.54
C VAL A 9 24.66 47.05 -13.51
N PRO A 10 24.15 46.05 -14.24
CA PRO A 10 23.00 46.26 -15.12
C PRO A 10 21.80 46.68 -14.27
N GLN A 11 21.29 47.88 -14.51
CA GLN A 11 19.96 48.26 -14.04
C GLN A 11 18.95 47.46 -14.87
N GLU A 12 18.61 46.26 -14.42
CA GLU A 12 17.38 45.61 -14.89
C GLU A 12 16.23 46.59 -14.62
N ASN A 13 15.47 46.90 -15.67
CA ASN A 13 14.36 47.82 -15.59
C ASN A 13 13.31 47.23 -14.65
N ILE A 14 12.94 47.96 -13.58
CA ILE A 14 11.97 47.51 -12.57
C ILE A 14 10.67 47.03 -13.22
N ALA A 15 10.30 47.63 -14.36
CA ALA A 15 9.15 47.22 -15.17
C ALA A 15 9.29 45.80 -15.77
N ASP A 16 10.48 45.43 -16.28
CA ASP A 16 10.72 44.11 -16.87
C ASP A 16 10.72 43.01 -15.81
N TYR A 17 11.30 43.31 -14.64
CA TYR A 17 11.30 42.38 -13.51
C TYR A 17 9.88 42.14 -12.97
N ALA A 18 9.08 43.20 -12.84
CA ALA A 18 7.68 43.11 -12.43
C ALA A 18 6.83 42.31 -13.44
N ALA A 19 6.99 42.59 -14.74
CA ALA A 19 6.28 41.86 -15.81
C ALA A 19 6.64 40.36 -15.83
N ARG A 20 7.91 40.03 -15.55
CA ARG A 20 8.37 38.65 -15.49
C ARG A 20 7.78 37.90 -14.30
N LEU A 21 7.76 38.50 -13.11
CA LEU A 21 7.12 37.91 -11.93
C LEU A 21 5.62 37.73 -12.12
N GLU A 22 4.95 38.71 -12.73
CA GLU A 22 3.52 38.61 -13.04
C GLU A 22 3.24 37.46 -14.01
N THR A 23 4.07 37.28 -15.03
CA THR A 23 3.95 36.17 -15.98
C THR A 23 4.10 34.81 -15.29
N VAL A 24 5.09 34.67 -14.40
CA VAL A 24 5.28 33.44 -13.62
C VAL A 24 4.02 33.14 -12.81
N LEU A 25 3.50 34.12 -12.04
CA LEU A 25 2.30 33.94 -11.23
C LEU A 25 1.04 33.58 -12.04
N LYS A 26 0.95 34.02 -13.30
CA LYS A 26 -0.13 33.68 -14.23
C LYS A 26 -0.02 32.25 -14.79
N THR A 27 1.20 31.71 -14.90
CA THR A 27 1.45 30.37 -15.44
C THR A 27 1.39 29.26 -14.40
N VAL A 28 1.51 29.58 -13.11
CA VAL A 28 1.43 28.59 -12.03
C VAL A 28 0.04 27.96 -11.99
N ILE A 29 -0.01 26.62 -11.94
CA ILE A 29 -1.25 25.84 -11.89
C ILE A 29 -1.95 26.03 -10.54
N ASP A 30 -1.17 26.14 -9.47
CA ASP A 30 -1.68 26.33 -8.11
C ASP A 30 -2.27 27.75 -7.92
N GLY A 31 -3.33 27.82 -7.12
CA GLY A 31 -3.87 29.08 -6.63
C GLY A 31 -2.90 29.74 -5.66
N ILE A 32 -2.67 31.04 -5.83
CA ILE A 32 -1.83 31.84 -4.95
C ILE A 32 -2.66 33.00 -4.42
N ILE A 33 -2.77 33.08 -3.10
CA ILE A 33 -3.50 34.13 -2.39
C ILE A 33 -2.56 34.76 -1.36
N THR A 34 -2.45 36.09 -1.37
CA THR A 34 -1.73 36.82 -0.33
C THR A 34 -2.71 37.53 0.58
N ILE A 35 -2.49 37.46 1.90
CA ILE A 35 -3.32 38.13 2.91
C ILE A 35 -2.45 38.96 3.86
N ASP A 36 -3.03 40.03 4.42
CA ASP A 36 -2.43 40.80 5.51
C ASP A 36 -2.55 40.08 6.87
N SER A 37 -1.99 40.68 7.93
CA SER A 37 -2.06 40.17 9.30
C SER A 37 -3.47 40.14 9.92
N ARG A 38 -4.48 40.66 9.23
CA ARG A 38 -5.91 40.61 9.61
C ARG A 38 -6.70 39.60 8.76
N GLY A 39 -6.04 38.88 7.85
CA GLY A 39 -6.69 37.94 6.94
C GLY A 39 -7.31 38.60 5.71
N THR A 40 -6.99 39.86 5.44
CA THR A 40 -7.52 40.61 4.29
C THR A 40 -6.76 40.26 3.01
N ILE A 41 -7.46 39.80 1.98
CA ILE A 41 -6.88 39.43 0.69
C ILE A 41 -6.26 40.65 0.01
N GLN A 42 -4.97 40.55 -0.31
CA GLN A 42 -4.17 41.54 -1.03
C GLN A 42 -3.97 41.14 -2.50
N SER A 43 -3.82 39.84 -2.78
CA SER A 43 -3.64 39.34 -4.14
C SER A 43 -4.38 38.02 -4.36
N PHE A 44 -4.81 37.80 -5.60
CA PHE A 44 -5.54 36.62 -6.01
C PHE A 44 -5.14 36.29 -7.45
N ASN A 45 -4.39 35.22 -7.69
CA ASN A 45 -3.89 34.92 -9.03
C ASN A 45 -4.98 34.27 -9.93
N PRO A 46 -4.79 34.23 -11.26
CA PRO A 46 -5.79 33.65 -12.16
C PRO A 46 -6.13 32.17 -11.91
N SER A 47 -5.21 31.42 -11.30
CA SER A 47 -5.49 30.03 -10.91
C SER A 47 -6.42 29.96 -9.70
N ALA A 48 -6.26 30.86 -8.72
CA ALA A 48 -7.21 30.99 -7.62
C ALA A 48 -8.60 31.43 -8.12
N GLU A 49 -8.69 32.28 -9.15
CA GLU A 49 -9.96 32.62 -9.82
C GLU A 49 -10.65 31.40 -10.39
N ARG A 50 -9.91 30.56 -11.14
CA ARG A 50 -10.45 29.33 -11.73
C ARG A 50 -10.88 28.33 -10.67
N ILE A 51 -10.11 28.19 -9.59
CA ILE A 51 -10.42 27.29 -8.48
C ILE A 51 -11.66 27.80 -7.73
N PHE A 52 -11.66 29.00 -7.17
CA PHE A 52 -12.75 29.43 -6.28
C PHE A 52 -13.97 30.04 -6.99
N GLY A 53 -13.84 30.39 -8.28
CA GLY A 53 -14.92 31.01 -9.07
C GLY A 53 -15.16 32.49 -8.77
N TYR A 54 -14.29 33.11 -7.97
CA TYR A 54 -14.32 34.55 -7.69
C TYR A 54 -13.42 35.32 -8.64
N ARG A 55 -13.83 36.52 -9.04
CA ARG A 55 -12.91 37.47 -9.66
C ARG A 55 -12.13 38.24 -8.59
N PRO A 56 -10.91 38.74 -8.88
CA PRO A 56 -10.10 39.44 -7.90
C PRO A 56 -10.80 40.67 -7.34
N GLU A 57 -11.58 41.38 -8.16
CA GLU A 57 -12.29 42.60 -7.72
C GLU A 57 -13.39 42.30 -6.69
N GLU A 58 -13.86 41.05 -6.60
CA GLU A 58 -14.89 40.62 -5.65
C GLU A 58 -14.33 40.21 -4.29
N VAL A 59 -13.01 39.96 -4.20
CA VAL A 59 -12.35 39.34 -3.05
C VAL A 59 -11.21 40.17 -2.47
N ILE A 60 -10.51 40.96 -3.29
CA ILE A 60 -9.47 41.88 -2.80
C ILE A 60 -10.10 42.84 -1.80
N GLY A 61 -9.44 43.02 -0.64
CA GLY A 61 -9.94 43.84 0.46
C GLY A 61 -10.96 43.14 1.37
N ARG A 62 -11.39 41.91 1.06
CA ARG A 62 -12.24 41.10 1.94
C ARG A 62 -11.41 40.13 2.77
N ASN A 63 -12.00 39.62 3.84
CA ASN A 63 -11.38 38.59 4.66
C ASN A 63 -11.43 37.23 3.95
N VAL A 64 -10.30 36.52 3.94
CA VAL A 64 -10.11 35.23 3.25
C VAL A 64 -11.02 34.11 3.75
N LYS A 65 -11.62 34.24 4.95
CA LYS A 65 -12.56 33.26 5.49
C LYS A 65 -13.76 32.97 4.59
N ILE A 66 -14.10 33.84 3.64
CA ILE A 66 -15.15 33.57 2.65
C ILE A 66 -14.88 32.31 1.79
N LEU A 67 -13.64 31.83 1.74
CA LEU A 67 -13.19 30.69 0.92
C LEU A 67 -13.19 29.34 1.66
N MET A 68 -13.77 29.29 2.86
CA MET A 68 -13.80 28.10 3.69
C MET A 68 -15.20 27.89 4.29
N PRO A 69 -15.61 26.64 4.52
CA PRO A 69 -16.87 26.33 5.18
C PRO A 69 -16.75 26.47 6.72
N GLU A 70 -17.89 26.46 7.42
CA GLU A 70 -17.89 26.29 8.88
C GLU A 70 -17.36 24.90 9.28
N PRO A 71 -16.68 24.75 10.44
CA PRO A 71 -16.41 25.79 11.45
C PRO A 71 -15.20 26.68 11.11
N TYR A 72 -14.42 26.34 10.09
CA TYR A 72 -13.17 27.04 9.76
C TYR A 72 -13.40 28.51 9.42
N HIS A 73 -14.52 28.83 8.76
CA HIS A 73 -14.94 30.18 8.46
C HIS A 73 -14.99 31.09 9.71
N SER A 74 -15.69 30.67 10.76
CA SER A 74 -15.81 31.49 11.99
C SER A 74 -14.54 31.50 12.83
N GLU A 75 -13.74 30.43 12.80
CA GLU A 75 -12.54 30.28 13.61
C GLU A 75 -11.27 30.93 13.02
N HIS A 76 -11.24 31.19 11.72
CA HIS A 76 -10.03 31.56 10.98
C HIS A 76 -9.27 32.76 11.57
N ASP A 77 -9.99 33.83 11.94
CA ASP A 77 -9.39 35.04 12.50
C ASP A 77 -8.64 34.73 13.81
N GLY A 78 -9.12 33.74 14.57
CA GLY A 78 -8.46 33.21 15.75
C GLY A 78 -7.14 32.48 15.43
N TYR A 79 -7.07 31.75 14.31
CA TYR A 79 -5.84 31.06 13.90
C TYR A 79 -4.70 32.04 13.59
N ILE A 80 -4.99 33.13 12.88
CA ILE A 80 -4.02 34.19 12.59
C ILE A 80 -3.56 34.86 13.89
N LYS A 81 -4.50 35.25 14.76
CA LYS A 81 -4.18 35.92 16.02
C LYS A 81 -3.30 35.05 16.92
N ASN A 82 -3.64 33.77 17.07
CA ASN A 82 -2.86 32.83 17.86
C ASN A 82 -1.44 32.68 17.32
N TYR A 83 -1.29 32.61 15.99
CA TYR A 83 0.03 32.53 15.37
C TYR A 83 0.88 33.78 15.63
N LEU A 84 0.31 34.97 15.42
CA LEU A 84 1.02 36.24 15.64
C LEU A 84 1.45 36.44 17.11
N GLN A 85 0.74 35.85 18.06
CA GLN A 85 1.05 35.94 19.50
C GLN A 85 2.06 34.88 19.97
N SER A 86 1.95 33.65 19.45
CA SER A 86 2.71 32.50 19.97
C SER A 86 3.89 32.08 19.09
N GLY A 87 3.91 32.50 17.83
CA GLY A 87 4.82 31.98 16.80
C GLY A 87 4.56 30.51 16.40
N GLN A 88 3.58 29.84 17.02
CA GLN A 88 3.24 28.44 16.73
C GLN A 88 2.14 28.36 15.69
N GLY A 89 2.50 27.97 14.46
CA GLY A 89 1.56 27.84 13.34
C GLY A 89 0.93 26.46 13.31
N LYS A 90 -0.40 26.38 13.27
CA LYS A 90 -1.13 25.10 13.06
C LYS A 90 -0.99 24.55 11.62
N VAL A 91 -0.65 25.42 10.65
CA VAL A 91 -0.62 25.11 9.20
C VAL A 91 0.59 25.76 8.49
N ILE A 92 1.40 26.55 9.20
CA ILE A 92 2.52 27.28 8.57
C ILE A 92 3.73 26.36 8.46
N GLY A 93 4.22 26.15 7.23
CA GLY A 93 5.36 25.28 6.92
C GLY A 93 5.03 23.80 6.67
N ILE A 94 3.76 23.38 6.76
CA ILE A 94 3.32 22.01 6.52
C ILE A 94 2.11 22.06 5.58
N GLY A 95 2.24 21.56 4.35
CA GLY A 95 1.11 21.40 3.44
C GLY A 95 0.05 20.50 4.07
N ARG A 96 -1.23 20.90 4.04
CA ARG A 96 -2.31 20.14 4.68
C ARG A 96 -3.55 20.06 3.80
N GLU A 97 -4.19 18.89 3.78
CA GLU A 97 -5.51 18.71 3.19
C GLU A 97 -6.58 19.38 4.06
N VAL A 98 -7.35 20.29 3.48
CA VAL A 98 -8.45 21.02 4.12
C VAL A 98 -9.65 21.13 3.17
N LYS A 99 -10.81 21.52 3.70
CA LYS A 99 -12.00 21.80 2.88
C LYS A 99 -12.10 23.29 2.56
N ALA A 100 -12.41 23.59 1.32
CA ALA A 100 -12.59 24.93 0.80
C ALA A 100 -14.01 25.11 0.26
N LEU A 101 -14.43 26.37 0.16
CA LEU A 101 -15.75 26.77 -0.32
C LEU A 101 -15.60 27.63 -1.58
N ARG A 102 -16.23 27.23 -2.68
CA ARG A 102 -16.30 28.02 -3.91
C ARG A 102 -17.45 29.04 -3.84
N LYS A 103 -17.45 30.00 -4.76
CA LYS A 103 -18.48 31.04 -4.88
C LYS A 103 -19.90 30.48 -5.05
N ASP A 104 -20.04 29.36 -5.74
CA ASP A 104 -21.33 28.68 -5.96
C ASP A 104 -21.84 27.90 -4.72
N GLY A 105 -21.07 27.89 -3.63
CA GLY A 105 -21.37 27.18 -2.40
C GLY A 105 -20.89 25.72 -2.39
N SER A 106 -20.29 25.22 -3.46
CA SER A 106 -19.71 23.88 -3.47
C SER A 106 -18.49 23.80 -2.56
N VAL A 107 -18.41 22.70 -1.81
CA VAL A 107 -17.28 22.40 -0.92
C VAL A 107 -16.38 21.39 -1.60
N PHE A 108 -15.07 21.65 -1.61
CA PHE A 108 -14.09 20.78 -2.26
C PHE A 108 -12.84 20.58 -1.38
N PRO A 109 -12.15 19.44 -1.51
CA PRO A 109 -10.88 19.21 -0.83
C PRO A 109 -9.76 19.97 -1.55
N MET A 110 -8.91 20.65 -0.77
CA MET A 110 -7.71 21.31 -1.27
C MET A 110 -6.50 21.00 -0.40
N GLU A 111 -5.33 20.99 -1.00
CA GLU A 111 -4.06 21.04 -0.30
C GLU A 111 -3.65 22.50 -0.12
N LEU A 112 -3.37 22.90 1.12
CA LEU A 112 -3.03 24.27 1.49
C LEU A 112 -1.63 24.33 2.10
N GLY A 113 -0.76 25.13 1.50
CA GLY A 113 0.53 25.53 2.08
C GLY A 113 0.51 27.00 2.46
N ILE A 114 0.98 27.35 3.66
CA ILE A 114 1.04 28.75 4.13
C ILE A 114 2.48 29.11 4.49
N ASN A 115 2.97 30.21 3.91
CA ASN A 115 4.25 30.82 4.23
C ASN A 115 4.07 32.25 4.72
N GLN A 116 4.90 32.67 5.68
CA GLN A 116 4.95 34.05 6.15
C GLN A 116 6.04 34.81 5.40
N MET A 117 5.77 36.07 5.08
CA MET A 117 6.77 37.01 4.58
C MET A 117 6.65 38.38 5.25
N ASN A 118 7.74 39.16 5.22
CA ASN A 118 7.74 40.53 5.71
C ASN A 118 8.09 41.47 4.54
N ILE A 119 7.17 42.38 4.19
CA ILE A 119 7.38 43.37 3.14
C ILE A 119 7.25 44.76 3.78
N ALA A 120 8.29 45.58 3.67
CA ALA A 120 8.32 46.95 4.17
C ALA A 120 7.89 47.09 5.65
N GLY A 121 8.17 46.08 6.48
CA GLY A 121 7.83 46.06 7.90
C GLY A 121 6.43 45.49 8.21
N ALA A 122 5.63 45.15 7.20
CA ALA A 122 4.33 44.52 7.36
C ALA A 122 4.42 42.99 7.19
N VAL A 123 3.81 42.26 8.15
CA VAL A 123 3.66 40.81 8.08
C VAL A 123 2.55 40.46 7.09
N MET A 124 2.86 39.61 6.13
CA MET A 124 1.91 39.04 5.17
C MET A 124 2.04 37.51 5.11
N PHE A 125 0.98 36.86 4.66
CA PHE A 125 0.94 35.42 4.45
C PHE A 125 0.64 35.12 2.99
N VAL A 126 1.34 34.13 2.45
CA VAL A 126 1.11 33.60 1.10
C VAL A 126 0.57 32.18 1.26
N GLY A 127 -0.66 31.98 0.80
CA GLY A 127 -1.30 30.68 0.66
C GLY A 127 -1.10 30.14 -0.74
N THR A 128 -0.60 28.91 -0.85
CA THR A 128 -0.59 28.10 -2.07
C THR A 128 -1.68 27.04 -1.97
N ILE A 129 -2.55 26.97 -2.98
CA ILE A 129 -3.75 26.15 -3.01
C ILE A 129 -3.70 25.21 -4.20
N ARG A 130 -3.88 23.92 -3.95
CA ARG A 130 -4.09 22.93 -4.99
C ARG A 130 -5.43 22.23 -4.78
N ASP A 131 -6.27 22.28 -5.80
CA ASP A 131 -7.50 21.50 -5.82
C ASP A 131 -7.16 20.01 -6.00
N ILE A 132 -7.60 19.17 -5.07
CA ILE A 132 -7.33 17.73 -5.08
C ILE A 132 -8.61 16.90 -5.30
N SER A 133 -9.67 17.53 -5.81
CA SER A 133 -10.97 16.87 -6.06
C SER A 133 -10.84 15.67 -6.99
N ASP A 134 -10.19 15.86 -8.15
CA ASP A 134 -10.02 14.80 -9.15
C ASP A 134 -9.20 13.63 -8.60
N ARG A 135 -8.15 13.95 -7.82
CA ARG A 135 -7.33 12.92 -7.16
C ARG A 135 -8.14 12.11 -6.16
N LYS A 136 -8.91 12.78 -5.30
CA LYS A 136 -9.76 12.13 -4.30
C LYS A 136 -10.87 11.30 -4.94
N GLN A 137 -11.48 11.78 -6.03
CA GLN A 137 -12.46 11.01 -6.79
C GLN A 137 -11.85 9.74 -7.38
N ALA A 138 -10.67 9.84 -8.01
CA ALA A 138 -9.98 8.67 -8.54
C ALA A 138 -9.60 7.66 -7.44
N GLU A 139 -9.13 8.13 -6.28
CA GLU A 139 -8.84 7.30 -5.11
C GLU A 139 -10.10 6.58 -4.60
N ASP A 140 -11.22 7.29 -4.46
CA ASP A 140 -12.50 6.73 -4.02
C ASP A 140 -13.08 5.73 -5.03
N GLU A 141 -12.99 6.02 -6.34
CA GLU A 141 -13.43 5.11 -7.40
C GLU A 141 -12.62 3.81 -7.42
N LEU A 142 -11.29 3.91 -7.26
CA LEU A 142 -10.41 2.76 -7.14
C LEU A 142 -10.78 1.92 -5.91
N LEU A 143 -11.01 2.57 -4.76
CA LEU A 143 -11.38 1.87 -3.53
C LEU A 143 -12.72 1.13 -3.70
N ARG A 144 -13.74 1.79 -4.26
CA ARG A 144 -15.04 1.16 -4.53
C ARG A 144 -14.95 0.02 -5.53
N SER A 145 -14.21 0.20 -6.61
CA SER A 145 -14.02 -0.87 -7.61
C SER A 145 -13.31 -2.07 -7.01
N ASN A 146 -12.35 -1.85 -6.11
CA ASN A 146 -11.68 -2.93 -5.39
C ASN A 146 -12.63 -3.66 -4.42
N GLU A 147 -13.46 -2.93 -3.66
CA GLU A 147 -14.49 -3.53 -2.79
C GLU A 147 -15.53 -4.36 -3.58
N GLU A 148 -15.98 -3.86 -4.74
CA GLU A 148 -16.89 -4.58 -5.63
C GLU A 148 -16.25 -5.85 -6.19
N LEU A 149 -14.98 -5.79 -6.58
CA LEU A 149 -14.24 -6.94 -7.06
C LEU A 149 -14.04 -7.99 -5.96
N GLU A 150 -13.71 -7.57 -4.73
CA GLU A 150 -13.59 -8.47 -3.58
C GLU A 150 -14.94 -9.13 -3.25
N ARG A 151 -16.04 -8.37 -3.27
CA ARG A 151 -17.39 -8.92 -3.06
C ARG A 151 -17.80 -9.89 -4.16
N PHE A 152 -17.49 -9.58 -5.42
CA PHE A 152 -17.75 -10.48 -6.55
C PHE A 152 -16.96 -11.78 -6.41
N ALA A 153 -15.65 -11.68 -6.13
CA ALA A 153 -14.80 -12.84 -5.91
C ALA A 153 -15.33 -13.71 -4.77
N TYR A 154 -15.84 -13.09 -3.70
CA TYR A 154 -16.44 -13.80 -2.56
C TYR A 154 -17.68 -14.61 -2.96
N ILE A 155 -18.67 -13.97 -3.59
CA ILE A 155 -19.93 -14.61 -3.99
C ILE A 155 -19.67 -15.71 -5.02
N ALA A 156 -18.90 -15.39 -6.07
CA ALA A 156 -18.56 -16.35 -7.12
C ALA A 156 -17.82 -17.56 -6.55
N SER A 157 -16.93 -17.37 -5.58
CA SER A 157 -16.23 -18.47 -4.93
C SER A 157 -17.16 -19.36 -4.12
N HIS A 158 -18.07 -18.80 -3.32
CA HIS A 158 -19.08 -19.58 -2.60
C HIS A 158 -19.93 -20.42 -3.56
N ASP A 159 -20.40 -19.80 -4.65
CA ASP A 159 -21.24 -20.45 -5.65
C ASP A 159 -20.49 -21.53 -6.46
N LEU A 160 -19.16 -21.43 -6.54
CA LEU A 160 -18.31 -22.47 -7.13
C LEU A 160 -18.00 -23.61 -6.14
N GLN A 161 -17.88 -23.34 -4.83
CA GLN A 161 -17.59 -24.38 -3.83
C GLN A 161 -18.72 -25.40 -3.71
N GLU A 162 -19.96 -24.96 -3.79
CA GLU A 162 -21.13 -25.82 -3.60
C GLU A 162 -21.25 -26.95 -4.64
N PRO A 163 -21.20 -26.70 -5.96
CA PRO A 163 -21.21 -27.76 -6.97
C PRO A 163 -19.95 -28.64 -6.90
N LEU A 164 -18.79 -28.07 -6.56
CA LEU A 164 -17.55 -28.85 -6.43
C LEU A 164 -17.59 -29.84 -5.27
N ARG A 165 -18.14 -29.42 -4.14
CA ARG A 165 -18.36 -30.29 -2.98
C ARG A 165 -19.30 -31.44 -3.34
N MET A 166 -20.34 -31.17 -4.13
CA MET A 166 -21.25 -32.21 -4.61
C MET A 166 -20.54 -33.22 -5.50
N VAL A 167 -19.74 -32.77 -6.48
CA VAL A 167 -18.94 -33.67 -7.33
C VAL A 167 -18.00 -34.52 -6.49
N ALA A 168 -17.24 -33.91 -5.57
CA ALA A 168 -16.30 -34.64 -4.70
C ALA A 168 -17.00 -35.68 -3.81
N ASN A 169 -18.16 -35.35 -3.25
CA ASN A 169 -18.91 -36.26 -2.39
C ASN A 169 -19.45 -37.46 -3.19
N PHE A 170 -20.04 -37.22 -4.36
CA PHE A 170 -20.56 -38.32 -5.20
C PHE A 170 -19.45 -39.18 -5.78
N THR A 171 -18.30 -38.61 -6.13
CA THR A 171 -17.17 -39.44 -6.58
C THR A 171 -16.61 -40.29 -5.44
N ALA A 172 -16.53 -39.75 -4.22
CA ALA A 172 -16.12 -40.52 -3.04
C ALA A 172 -17.11 -41.65 -2.69
N LEU A 173 -18.43 -41.42 -2.82
CA LEU A 173 -19.45 -42.45 -2.62
C LEU A 173 -19.34 -43.56 -3.66
N LEU A 174 -19.17 -43.20 -4.93
CA LEU A 174 -18.99 -44.17 -6.03
C LEU A 174 -17.70 -44.98 -5.87
N ASP A 175 -16.59 -44.37 -5.45
CA ASP A 175 -15.35 -45.10 -5.13
C ASP A 175 -15.57 -46.08 -3.96
N GLY A 176 -16.30 -45.69 -2.92
CA GLY A 176 -16.61 -46.55 -1.79
C GLY A 176 -17.52 -47.74 -2.14
N GLU A 177 -18.57 -47.52 -2.93
CA GLU A 177 -19.55 -48.56 -3.29
C GLU A 177 -19.06 -49.53 -4.38
N TYR A 178 -18.27 -49.02 -5.34
CA TYR A 178 -17.87 -49.80 -6.52
C TYR A 178 -16.37 -50.10 -6.57
N ARG A 179 -15.65 -49.88 -5.47
CA ARG A 179 -14.22 -50.23 -5.37
C ARG A 179 -14.00 -51.71 -5.71
N GLY A 180 -13.25 -51.95 -6.78
CA GLY A 180 -12.91 -53.31 -7.24
C GLY A 180 -13.99 -54.00 -8.08
N THR A 181 -15.16 -53.39 -8.31
CA THR A 181 -16.13 -53.83 -9.34
C THR A 181 -16.03 -53.03 -10.64
N MET A 182 -15.40 -51.85 -10.59
CA MET A 182 -15.06 -51.04 -11.75
C MET A 182 -13.94 -51.68 -12.57
N ASP A 183 -14.02 -51.55 -13.89
CA ASP A 183 -12.86 -51.84 -14.76
C ASP A 183 -11.74 -50.81 -14.54
N ALA A 184 -10.52 -51.15 -14.98
CA ALA A 184 -9.34 -50.32 -14.76
C ALA A 184 -9.48 -48.92 -15.36
N GLN A 185 -10.27 -48.75 -16.42
CA GLN A 185 -10.45 -47.48 -17.11
C GLN A 185 -11.46 -46.58 -16.37
N ALA A 186 -12.53 -47.16 -15.83
CA ALA A 186 -13.49 -46.49 -14.97
C ALA A 186 -12.85 -46.04 -13.66
N GLY A 187 -11.98 -46.86 -13.06
CA GLY A 187 -11.17 -46.46 -11.89
C GLY A 187 -10.30 -45.24 -12.19
N GLU A 188 -9.58 -45.24 -13.32
CA GLU A 188 -8.74 -44.11 -13.73
C GLU A 188 -9.55 -42.82 -13.94
N TYR A 189 -10.75 -42.91 -14.56
CA TYR A 189 -11.64 -41.76 -14.70
C TYR A 189 -12.14 -41.22 -13.35
N MET A 190 -12.46 -42.10 -12.40
CA MET A 190 -12.90 -41.70 -11.06
C MET A 190 -11.78 -41.00 -10.29
N ASP A 191 -10.55 -41.50 -10.39
CA ASP A 191 -9.39 -40.83 -9.84
C ASP A 191 -9.25 -39.44 -10.45
N PHE A 192 -9.29 -39.30 -11.78
CA PHE A 192 -9.19 -38.01 -12.45
C PHE A 192 -10.24 -36.98 -12.00
N ILE A 193 -11.51 -37.39 -11.86
CA ILE A 193 -12.61 -36.49 -11.47
C ILE A 193 -12.47 -36.09 -10.00
N THR A 194 -12.20 -37.05 -9.11
CA THR A 194 -12.01 -36.79 -7.68
C THR A 194 -10.86 -35.80 -7.46
N ASP A 195 -9.75 -36.03 -8.15
CA ASP A 195 -8.59 -35.15 -8.11
C ASP A 195 -8.89 -33.75 -8.68
N ALA A 196 -9.72 -33.66 -9.73
CA ALA A 196 -10.13 -32.38 -10.30
C ALA A 196 -11.03 -31.59 -9.35
N ALA A 197 -12.00 -32.26 -8.71
CA ALA A 197 -12.90 -31.65 -7.74
C ALA A 197 -12.13 -31.11 -6.53
N ARG A 198 -11.26 -31.92 -5.94
CA ARG A 198 -10.41 -31.53 -4.80
C ARG A 198 -9.56 -30.29 -5.12
N ARG A 199 -8.89 -30.28 -6.29
CA ARG A 199 -8.08 -29.13 -6.72
C ARG A 199 -8.88 -27.86 -6.89
N MET A 200 -10.10 -27.95 -7.42
CA MET A 200 -10.94 -26.76 -7.58
C MET A 200 -11.43 -26.27 -6.21
N GLN A 201 -11.72 -27.16 -5.25
CA GLN A 201 -12.05 -26.76 -3.88
C GLN A 201 -10.89 -26.02 -3.20
N GLU A 202 -9.66 -26.53 -3.33
CA GLU A 202 -8.45 -25.86 -2.83
C GLU A 202 -8.26 -24.48 -3.46
N MET A 203 -8.37 -24.38 -4.79
CA MET A 203 -8.20 -23.12 -5.52
C MET A 203 -9.23 -22.06 -5.11
N VAL A 204 -10.48 -22.46 -4.93
CA VAL A 204 -11.55 -21.55 -4.52
C VAL A 204 -11.41 -21.16 -3.04
N GLY A 205 -10.98 -22.08 -2.19
CA GLY A 205 -10.63 -21.78 -0.80
C GLY A 205 -9.52 -20.74 -0.70
N ASP A 206 -8.42 -20.95 -1.41
CA ASP A 206 -7.29 -20.01 -1.45
C ASP A 206 -7.70 -18.63 -2.01
N LEU A 207 -8.59 -18.59 -3.01
CA LEU A 207 -9.11 -17.34 -3.57
C LEU A 207 -9.95 -16.56 -2.56
N LEU A 208 -10.79 -17.25 -1.79
CA LEU A 208 -11.57 -16.65 -0.70
C LEU A 208 -10.67 -16.08 0.39
N GLU A 209 -9.63 -16.83 0.79
CA GLU A 209 -8.66 -16.35 1.76
C GLU A 209 -7.93 -15.11 1.24
N TYR A 210 -7.47 -15.12 -0.02
CA TYR A 210 -6.83 -13.98 -0.65
C TYR A 210 -7.72 -12.72 -0.68
N SER A 211 -9.02 -12.89 -0.96
CA SER A 211 -9.99 -11.81 -0.92
C SER A 211 -10.18 -11.27 0.50
N ARG A 212 -10.26 -12.15 1.51
CA ARG A 212 -10.48 -11.76 2.91
C ARG A 212 -9.31 -11.04 3.56
N LEU A 213 -8.10 -11.15 3.02
CA LEU A 213 -6.92 -10.44 3.53
C LEU A 213 -7.08 -8.91 3.54
N GLY A 214 -8.05 -8.32 2.83
CA GLY A 214 -8.41 -6.91 2.93
C GLY A 214 -9.33 -6.57 4.11
N CYS A 215 -10.23 -7.48 4.49
CA CYS A 215 -11.36 -7.21 5.39
C CYS A 215 -11.20 -7.69 6.85
N GLU A 216 -10.08 -8.31 7.23
CA GLU A 216 -9.93 -8.85 8.60
C GLU A 216 -9.89 -7.76 9.69
N ASP A 217 -10.87 -7.81 10.60
CA ASP A 217 -11.10 -6.91 11.76
C ASP A 217 -10.02 -6.97 12.86
N ALA A 218 -9.07 -7.90 12.78
CA ALA A 218 -7.96 -7.94 13.74
C ALA A 218 -7.04 -6.73 13.48
N GLY A 219 -7.18 -5.70 14.32
CA GLY A 219 -6.29 -4.55 14.29
C GLY A 219 -4.81 -4.94 14.47
N PHE A 220 -3.92 -4.01 14.14
CA PHE A 220 -2.49 -4.19 14.38
C PHE A 220 -2.19 -4.25 15.88
N SER A 221 -1.31 -5.18 16.28
CA SER A 221 -0.87 -5.35 17.66
C SER A 221 0.61 -5.69 17.73
N ASP A 222 1.20 -5.60 18.92
CA ASP A 222 2.59 -5.99 19.12
C ASP A 222 2.67 -7.52 19.20
N VAL A 223 3.34 -8.11 18.23
CA VAL A 223 3.42 -9.55 17.95
C VAL A 223 4.84 -10.03 18.19
N ASN A 224 5.01 -11.02 19.08
CA ASN A 224 6.26 -11.76 19.17
C ASN A 224 6.38 -12.66 17.92
N SER A 225 7.23 -12.24 16.97
CA SER A 225 7.35 -12.90 15.67
C SER A 225 7.97 -14.29 15.77
N GLU A 226 8.81 -14.55 16.77
CA GLU A 226 9.36 -15.88 17.04
C GLU A 226 8.26 -16.87 17.43
N SER A 227 7.39 -16.49 18.37
CA SER A 227 6.27 -17.30 18.80
C SER A 227 5.31 -17.60 17.66
N HIS A 228 4.97 -16.60 16.84
CA HIS A 228 4.09 -16.79 15.68
C HIS A 228 4.73 -17.65 14.58
N THR A 229 6.05 -17.55 14.40
CA THR A 229 6.79 -18.44 13.49
C THR A 229 6.76 -19.88 13.99
N LYS A 230 6.90 -20.11 15.31
CA LYS A 230 6.74 -21.45 15.90
C LYS A 230 5.32 -22.00 15.77
N MET A 231 4.30 -21.15 15.90
CA MET A 231 2.91 -21.54 15.61
C MET A 231 2.72 -21.94 14.13
N ALA A 232 3.36 -21.21 13.20
CA ALA A 232 3.34 -21.57 11.79
C ALA A 232 3.96 -22.95 11.55
N LEU A 233 5.06 -23.27 12.23
CA LEU A 233 5.69 -24.60 12.16
C LEU A 233 4.82 -25.70 12.73
N ALA A 234 4.14 -25.46 13.86
CA ALA A 234 3.24 -26.45 14.44
C ALA A 234 2.12 -26.84 13.47
N ASN A 235 1.63 -25.88 12.67
CA ASN A 235 0.62 -26.14 11.64
C ASN A 235 1.18 -26.89 10.41
N LEU A 236 2.51 -27.00 10.28
CA LEU A 236 3.20 -27.71 9.20
C LEU A 236 3.89 -28.99 9.70
N TYR A 237 3.58 -29.42 10.93
CA TYR A 237 4.29 -30.49 11.61
C TYR A 237 4.33 -31.79 10.80
N ASP A 238 3.18 -32.27 10.35
CA ASP A 238 3.08 -33.54 9.59
C ASP A 238 3.98 -33.52 8.34
N VAL A 239 3.96 -32.42 7.59
CA VAL A 239 4.75 -32.28 6.35
C VAL A 239 6.25 -32.17 6.67
N ILE A 240 6.62 -31.48 7.75
CA ILE A 240 8.01 -31.34 8.18
C ILE A 240 8.57 -32.68 8.65
N GLU A 241 7.76 -33.46 9.37
CA GLU A 241 8.13 -34.79 9.86
C GLU A 241 8.28 -35.77 8.69
N GLU A 242 7.31 -35.82 7.77
CA GLU A 242 7.37 -36.67 6.57
C GLU A 242 8.57 -36.37 5.67
N THR A 243 9.01 -35.11 5.62
CA THR A 243 10.14 -34.68 4.78
C THR A 243 11.48 -34.62 5.50
N GLU A 244 11.52 -34.94 6.79
CA GLU A 244 12.69 -34.80 7.67
C GLU A 244 13.36 -33.40 7.56
N ALA A 245 12.56 -32.36 7.37
CA ALA A 245 13.05 -31.00 7.15
C ALA A 245 13.67 -30.42 8.42
N SER A 246 14.86 -29.83 8.30
CA SER A 246 15.49 -29.06 9.38
C SER A 246 15.06 -27.60 9.28
N VAL A 247 14.45 -27.06 10.34
CA VAL A 247 14.06 -25.65 10.40
C VAL A 247 14.78 -24.96 11.55
N ARG A 248 15.53 -23.90 11.23
CA ARG A 248 16.25 -23.05 12.19
C ARG A 248 15.64 -21.66 12.22
N ILE A 249 15.23 -21.21 13.40
CA ILE A 249 14.71 -19.87 13.64
C ILE A 249 15.77 -19.10 14.42
N GLY A 250 16.17 -17.93 13.91
CA GLY A 250 17.03 -17.00 14.64
C GLY A 250 16.26 -16.21 15.72
N ASP A 251 16.92 -15.24 16.34
CA ASP A 251 16.29 -14.39 17.36
C ASP A 251 15.36 -13.37 16.68
N LEU A 252 14.05 -13.62 16.70
CA LEU A 252 13.08 -12.76 16.01
C LEU A 252 12.45 -11.71 16.94
N PRO A 253 12.31 -10.43 16.51
CA PRO A 253 11.88 -9.33 17.36
C PRO A 253 10.37 -9.31 17.62
N VAL A 254 9.93 -8.40 18.49
CA VAL A 254 8.52 -8.00 18.56
C VAL A 254 8.25 -6.97 17.46
N ILE A 255 7.21 -7.19 16.65
CA ILE A 255 6.82 -6.34 15.52
C ILE A 255 5.37 -5.90 15.66
N HIS A 256 5.01 -4.76 15.05
CA HIS A 256 3.64 -4.24 15.12
C HIS A 256 2.89 -4.59 13.83
N VAL A 257 2.11 -5.67 13.85
CA VAL A 257 1.43 -6.23 12.66
C VAL A 257 0.09 -6.84 13.04
N ASN A 258 -0.73 -7.21 12.05
CA ASN A 258 -1.87 -8.09 12.30
C ASN A 258 -1.35 -9.53 12.55
N PRO A 259 -1.67 -10.15 13.71
CA PRO A 259 -1.13 -11.45 14.10
C PRO A 259 -1.56 -12.60 13.18
N VAL A 260 -2.80 -12.56 12.68
CA VAL A 260 -3.35 -13.59 11.78
C VAL A 260 -2.64 -13.53 10.43
N ARG A 261 -2.48 -12.32 9.87
CA ARG A 261 -1.79 -12.12 8.59
C ARG A 261 -0.32 -12.51 8.69
N PHE A 262 0.36 -12.17 9.80
CA PHE A 262 1.77 -12.54 9.99
C PHE A 262 1.94 -14.06 10.13
N LEU A 263 1.09 -14.73 10.89
CA LEU A 263 1.10 -16.19 11.00
C LEU A 263 0.98 -16.85 9.61
N ARG A 264 0.01 -16.41 8.81
CA ARG A 264 -0.20 -16.92 7.44
C ARG A 264 0.98 -16.64 6.50
N LEU A 265 1.61 -15.47 6.61
CA LEU A 265 2.81 -15.14 5.83
C LEU A 265 3.91 -16.17 6.10
N MET A 266 4.19 -16.45 7.38
CA MET A 266 5.22 -17.41 7.78
C MET A 266 4.86 -18.83 7.34
N GLN A 267 3.61 -19.25 7.50
CA GLN A 267 3.14 -20.57 7.02
C GLN A 267 3.35 -20.75 5.51
N ASN A 268 3.00 -19.75 4.71
CA ASN A 268 3.13 -19.84 3.25
C ASN A 268 4.60 -19.89 2.80
N LEU A 269 5.46 -19.06 3.39
CA LEU A 269 6.88 -19.04 3.02
C LEU A 269 7.58 -20.34 3.43
N ILE A 270 7.36 -20.80 4.67
CA ILE A 270 7.95 -22.05 5.17
C ILE A 270 7.36 -23.25 4.45
N GLY A 271 6.04 -23.29 4.24
CA GLY A 271 5.38 -24.36 3.51
C GLY A 271 5.90 -24.49 2.08
N ASN A 272 6.17 -23.37 1.40
CA ASN A 272 6.82 -23.38 0.09
C ASN A 272 8.25 -23.93 0.15
N ALA A 273 9.03 -23.55 1.17
CA ALA A 273 10.39 -24.03 1.36
C ALA A 273 10.47 -25.55 1.57
N VAL A 274 9.54 -26.12 2.35
CA VAL A 274 9.45 -27.59 2.54
C VAL A 274 8.99 -28.29 1.26
N LYS A 275 8.02 -27.68 0.57
CA LYS A 275 7.40 -28.25 -0.61
C LYS A 275 8.35 -28.31 -1.82
N TYR A 276 9.05 -27.23 -2.13
CA TYR A 276 9.93 -27.14 -3.32
C TYR A 276 11.36 -27.65 -3.04
N ARG A 277 11.44 -28.80 -2.37
CA ARG A 277 12.69 -29.50 -2.04
C ARG A 277 13.23 -30.29 -3.23
N ARG A 278 14.53 -30.60 -3.18
CA ARG A 278 15.18 -31.59 -4.04
C ARG A 278 14.96 -32.99 -3.45
N GLU A 279 14.76 -33.99 -4.29
CA GLU A 279 14.48 -35.38 -3.82
C GLU A 279 15.64 -35.97 -3.02
N ASP A 280 16.90 -35.67 -3.41
CA ASP A 280 18.10 -36.26 -2.79
C ASP A 280 18.73 -35.41 -1.67
N VAL A 281 18.10 -34.30 -1.29
CA VAL A 281 18.68 -33.37 -0.30
C VAL A 281 17.66 -33.09 0.80
N ARG A 282 18.06 -33.33 2.05
CA ARG A 282 17.24 -32.96 3.20
C ARG A 282 16.93 -31.45 3.18
N PRO A 283 15.67 -31.03 3.29
CA PRO A 283 15.31 -29.62 3.34
C PRO A 283 15.96 -28.95 4.55
N ASP A 284 16.68 -27.86 4.32
CA ASP A 284 17.26 -27.00 5.36
C ASP A 284 16.70 -25.59 5.18
N ILE A 285 15.91 -25.16 6.16
CA ILE A 285 15.17 -23.91 6.13
C ILE A 285 15.68 -23.02 7.25
N ARG A 286 16.04 -21.79 6.90
CA ARG A 286 16.50 -20.77 7.86
C ARG A 286 15.60 -19.56 7.84
N VAL A 287 15.13 -19.15 9.02
CA VAL A 287 14.36 -17.93 9.23
C VAL A 287 15.21 -16.97 10.05
N GLU A 288 15.58 -15.85 9.46
CA GLU A 288 16.46 -14.83 10.05
C GLU A 288 15.86 -13.44 9.90
N VAL A 289 16.40 -12.49 10.67
CA VAL A 289 15.98 -11.10 10.64
C VAL A 289 17.17 -10.17 10.82
N GLU A 290 17.17 -9.05 10.09
CA GLU A 290 18.15 -7.99 10.15
C GLU A 290 17.46 -6.67 10.56
N ASP A 291 18.08 -5.93 11.47
CA ASP A 291 17.67 -4.57 11.83
C ASP A 291 18.26 -3.56 10.83
N ARG A 292 17.41 -2.93 10.01
CA ARG A 292 17.82 -1.89 9.05
C ARG A 292 17.50 -0.47 9.53
N GLY A 293 17.38 -0.29 10.85
CA GLY A 293 17.04 0.98 11.48
C GLY A 293 15.54 1.29 11.39
N ARG A 294 15.04 1.61 10.19
CA ARG A 294 13.62 1.99 9.98
C ARG A 294 12.67 0.82 9.79
N GLU A 295 13.19 -0.33 9.40
CA GLU A 295 12.42 -1.54 9.12
C GLU A 295 13.20 -2.78 9.58
N TRP A 296 12.46 -3.85 9.84
CA TRP A 296 13.01 -5.20 9.98
C TRP A 296 13.03 -5.87 8.62
N LEU A 297 14.17 -6.44 8.22
CA LEU A 297 14.25 -7.32 7.06
C LEU A 297 14.21 -8.77 7.54
N PHE A 298 13.16 -9.49 7.21
CA PHE A 298 13.08 -10.93 7.41
C PHE A 298 13.58 -11.66 6.15
N SER A 299 14.22 -12.80 6.36
CA SER A 299 14.62 -13.72 5.29
C SER A 299 14.24 -15.15 5.63
N VAL A 300 13.59 -15.83 4.69
CA VAL A 300 13.29 -17.27 4.73
C VAL A 300 14.08 -17.93 3.60
N SER A 301 15.13 -18.66 3.96
CA SER A 301 16.03 -19.34 3.01
C SER A 301 15.81 -20.84 3.01
N ASP A 302 15.85 -21.46 1.84
CA ASP A 302 15.78 -22.90 1.61
C ASP A 302 16.93 -23.39 0.73
N ASN A 303 17.22 -24.70 0.77
CA ASN A 303 18.18 -25.39 -0.08
C ASN A 303 17.48 -26.23 -1.19
N GLY A 304 16.30 -25.79 -1.62
CA GLY A 304 15.42 -26.47 -2.55
C GLY A 304 15.88 -26.45 -4.00
N ILE A 305 14.93 -26.61 -4.93
CA ILE A 305 15.21 -26.69 -6.37
C ILE A 305 15.70 -25.36 -6.98
N GLY A 306 15.37 -24.24 -6.33
CA GLY A 306 15.65 -22.90 -6.84
C GLY A 306 14.93 -22.58 -8.16
N MET A 307 15.09 -21.35 -8.62
CA MET A 307 14.36 -20.77 -9.75
C MET A 307 15.29 -19.92 -10.60
N LYS A 308 14.99 -19.79 -11.90
CA LYS A 308 15.70 -18.86 -12.79
C LYS A 308 15.28 -17.42 -12.50
N GLU A 309 16.23 -16.50 -12.67
CA GLU A 309 16.04 -15.05 -12.45
C GLU A 309 14.84 -14.47 -13.23
N GLU A 310 14.61 -14.92 -14.46
CA GLU A 310 13.51 -14.50 -15.34
C GLU A 310 12.10 -14.73 -14.73
N TYR A 311 12.00 -15.59 -13.73
CA TYR A 311 10.74 -15.93 -13.07
C TYR A 311 10.52 -15.19 -11.74
N LEU A 312 11.55 -14.56 -11.16
CA LEU A 312 11.47 -13.94 -9.83
C LEU A 312 10.43 -12.82 -9.72
N GLN A 313 10.11 -12.15 -10.83
CA GLN A 313 9.03 -11.16 -10.86
C GLN A 313 7.64 -11.77 -11.07
N GLN A 314 7.57 -12.97 -11.63
CA GLN A 314 6.32 -13.61 -12.01
C GLN A 314 5.73 -14.48 -10.89
N ILE A 315 6.54 -14.92 -9.93
CA ILE A 315 6.11 -15.82 -8.83
C ILE A 315 5.05 -15.22 -7.90
N PHE A 316 4.91 -13.89 -7.87
CA PHE A 316 3.89 -13.20 -7.08
C PHE A 316 2.59 -12.92 -7.85
N ILE A 317 2.50 -13.35 -9.11
CA ILE A 317 1.28 -13.21 -9.93
C ILE A 317 0.31 -14.33 -9.56
N ILE A 318 -0.96 -13.97 -9.33
CA ILE A 318 -2.04 -14.92 -9.02
C ILE A 318 -2.14 -15.98 -10.13
N PHE A 319 -2.28 -17.24 -9.75
CA PHE A 319 -2.35 -18.42 -10.64
C PHE A 319 -1.08 -18.72 -11.44
N LYS A 320 0.02 -18.00 -11.23
CA LYS A 320 1.29 -18.31 -11.91
C LYS A 320 2.04 -19.44 -11.18
N ARG A 321 2.48 -20.43 -11.96
CA ARG A 321 3.32 -21.55 -11.49
C ARG A 321 4.52 -21.74 -12.41
N LEU A 322 5.67 -22.10 -11.84
CA LEU A 322 6.90 -22.36 -12.59
C LEU A 322 7.14 -23.84 -12.89
N HIS A 323 6.62 -24.73 -12.05
CA HIS A 323 6.76 -26.18 -12.21
C HIS A 323 5.45 -26.83 -12.63
N GLY A 324 5.60 -27.86 -13.47
CA GLY A 324 4.51 -28.64 -14.03
C GLY A 324 3.67 -29.32 -12.95
N LYS A 325 2.43 -29.66 -13.31
CA LYS A 325 1.42 -30.24 -12.41
C LYS A 325 1.83 -31.60 -11.81
N LYS A 326 2.79 -32.30 -12.44
CA LYS A 326 3.28 -33.61 -12.01
C LYS A 326 4.32 -33.52 -10.89
N ASP A 327 5.03 -32.40 -10.77
CA ASP A 327 6.21 -32.31 -9.91
C ASP A 327 5.89 -31.72 -8.53
N TYR A 328 4.94 -30.77 -8.45
CA TYR A 328 4.55 -30.12 -7.17
C TYR A 328 3.07 -29.71 -7.13
N GLN A 329 2.38 -29.95 -5.99
CA GLN A 329 0.96 -29.58 -5.78
C GLN A 329 0.79 -28.12 -5.31
N GLY A 330 -0.13 -27.34 -5.89
CA GLY A 330 -0.46 -25.98 -5.40
C GLY A 330 -1.27 -25.12 -6.37
N THR A 331 -1.97 -24.13 -5.83
CA THR A 331 -2.93 -23.26 -6.54
C THR A 331 -2.29 -22.07 -7.25
N GLY A 332 -1.08 -21.67 -6.85
CA GLY A 332 -0.42 -20.45 -7.34
C GLY A 332 -0.93 -19.16 -6.69
N ILE A 333 -1.66 -19.26 -5.58
CA ILE A 333 -2.19 -18.10 -4.84
C ILE A 333 -1.29 -17.73 -3.64
N GLY A 334 -0.63 -18.71 -3.01
CA GLY A 334 0.12 -18.50 -1.76
C GLY A 334 1.14 -17.36 -1.78
N LEU A 335 1.99 -17.25 -2.80
CA LEU A 335 2.97 -16.14 -2.88
C LEU A 335 2.31 -14.79 -3.18
N ALA A 336 1.24 -14.77 -3.98
CA ALA A 336 0.46 -13.54 -4.18
C ALA A 336 -0.18 -13.08 -2.86
N ALA A 337 -0.67 -14.02 -2.04
CA ALA A 337 -1.16 -13.72 -0.69
C ALA A 337 -0.06 -13.17 0.22
N CYS A 338 1.15 -13.73 0.20
CA CYS A 338 2.31 -13.19 0.91
C CYS A 338 2.58 -11.73 0.51
N LYS A 339 2.52 -11.42 -0.79
CA LYS A 339 2.69 -10.06 -1.30
C LYS A 339 1.61 -9.11 -0.77
N LYS A 340 0.32 -9.47 -0.89
CA LYS A 340 -0.78 -8.67 -0.36
C LYS A 340 -0.66 -8.43 1.16
N ILE A 341 -0.22 -9.43 1.92
CA ILE A 341 0.03 -9.30 3.37
C ILE A 341 1.13 -8.28 3.66
N VAL A 342 2.30 -8.43 3.02
CA VAL A 342 3.47 -7.58 3.27
C VAL A 342 3.22 -6.14 2.82
N GLU A 343 2.57 -5.94 1.66
CA GLU A 343 2.14 -4.61 1.21
C GLU A 343 1.13 -3.98 2.18
N GLY A 344 0.24 -4.80 2.76
CA GLY A 344 -0.67 -4.37 3.82
C GLY A 344 0.02 -4.00 5.14
N PHE A 345 1.28 -4.41 5.35
CA PHE A 345 2.13 -3.92 6.44
C PHE A 345 2.98 -2.70 6.03
N GLU A 346 2.76 -2.14 4.84
CA GLU A 346 3.60 -1.10 4.22
C GLU A 346 5.05 -1.55 3.96
N GLY A 347 5.27 -2.87 3.85
CA GLY A 347 6.55 -3.49 3.57
C GLY A 347 6.77 -3.83 2.10
N LYS A 348 7.91 -4.46 1.80
CA LYS A 348 8.26 -4.99 0.47
C LYS A 348 8.59 -6.47 0.57
N ILE A 349 8.23 -7.26 -0.43
CA ILE A 349 8.62 -8.68 -0.56
C ILE A 349 9.31 -8.93 -1.90
N TRP A 350 10.36 -9.75 -1.89
CA TRP A 350 11.05 -10.21 -3.10
C TRP A 350 11.72 -11.56 -2.84
N ALA A 351 12.32 -12.15 -3.87
CA ALA A 351 13.06 -13.39 -3.75
C ALA A 351 14.37 -13.31 -4.54
N GLU A 352 15.39 -13.99 -4.02
CA GLU A 352 16.64 -14.29 -4.72
C GLU A 352 16.73 -15.81 -4.82
N SER A 353 17.10 -16.33 -5.99
CA SER A 353 17.12 -17.78 -6.21
C SER A 353 18.05 -18.14 -7.35
N ARG A 354 18.66 -19.33 -7.24
CA ARG A 354 19.47 -19.93 -8.29
C ARG A 354 19.09 -21.39 -8.46
N PRO A 355 18.92 -21.88 -9.71
CA PRO A 355 18.58 -23.28 -9.94
C PRO A 355 19.61 -24.22 -9.28
N GLY A 356 19.13 -25.14 -8.44
CA GLY A 356 19.95 -26.13 -7.73
C GLY A 356 20.63 -25.65 -6.45
N GLU A 357 20.56 -24.35 -6.11
CA GLU A 357 21.12 -23.82 -4.86
C GLU A 357 20.05 -23.55 -3.79
N GLY A 358 18.81 -23.31 -4.22
CA GLY A 358 17.67 -23.00 -3.35
C GLY A 358 17.13 -21.58 -3.58
N SER A 359 16.30 -21.10 -2.66
CA SER A 359 15.71 -19.76 -2.74
C SER A 359 15.77 -19.05 -1.39
N THR A 360 15.89 -17.73 -1.42
CA THR A 360 15.71 -16.88 -0.26
C THR A 360 14.61 -15.86 -0.54
N PHE A 361 13.56 -15.92 0.26
CA PHE A 361 12.48 -14.93 0.24
C PHE A 361 12.75 -13.88 1.30
N TYR A 362 12.68 -12.62 0.89
CA TYR A 362 12.91 -11.46 1.74
C TYR A 362 11.62 -10.67 1.90
N PHE A 363 11.32 -10.21 3.11
CA PHE A 363 10.25 -9.24 3.31
C PHE A 363 10.56 -8.22 4.40
N THR A 364 10.04 -7.00 4.28
CA THR A 364 10.23 -5.95 5.27
C THR A 364 8.99 -5.68 6.11
N VAL A 365 9.21 -5.27 7.37
CA VAL A 365 8.17 -4.77 8.28
C VAL A 365 8.64 -3.44 8.88
N PRO A 366 7.94 -2.31 8.63
CA PRO A 366 8.29 -1.01 9.18
C PRO A 366 8.23 -0.98 10.71
N LYS A 367 9.11 -0.19 11.34
CA LYS A 367 9.05 0.06 12.79
C LYS A 367 8.08 1.18 13.14
N LYS A 368 7.39 1.02 14.29
CA LYS A 368 6.29 1.85 14.81
C LYS A 368 6.59 3.36 14.90
N GLU A 369 7.86 3.78 14.93
CA GLU A 369 8.24 5.20 14.97
C GLU A 369 8.03 5.95 13.65
N THR A 370 7.88 5.26 12.53
CA THR A 370 7.77 5.90 11.20
C THR A 370 6.32 6.09 10.72
N ALA A 371 5.37 5.28 11.19
CA ALA A 371 3.96 5.36 10.79
C ALA A 371 3.25 6.65 11.29
N ARG A 372 3.86 7.38 12.23
CA ARG A 372 3.37 8.68 12.73
C ARG A 372 3.97 9.90 12.04
N GLN A 373 4.95 9.73 11.15
CA GLN A 373 5.61 10.84 10.43
C GLN A 373 5.14 10.99 8.97
N ALA A 374 4.22 10.14 8.52
CA ALA A 374 3.64 10.16 7.18
C ALA A 374 2.13 10.52 7.15
N ALA A 375 1.58 11.09 8.24
CA ALA A 375 0.17 11.48 8.35
C ALA A 375 -0.02 12.98 8.58
#